data_AF-A0AAD6TES3-F1
#
_entry.id   AF-A0AAD6TES3-F1
#
_cell.length_a   1.000
_cell.length_b   1.000
_cell.length_c   1.000
_cell.angle_alpha   90.00
_cell.angle_beta   90.00
_cell.angle_gamma   90.00
#
_symmetry.space_group_name_H-M   'P 1'
#
loop_
_entity.id
_entity.type
_entity.pdbx_description
1 polymer ?
#
loop_
_entity_poly.entity_id
_entity_poly.type
_entity_poly.pdbx_seq_one_letter_code
_entity_poly.pdbx_strand_id
1 'polypeptide(L)'
;MPASPLVDSTNSLKRSRSAHFTSSGSGPAHKKQCSDDRKARCRHVEENSTDPQAPAHLEKALRRLAKSVDYATVKTLKGMATGREQGLTVMIQSLIGHVKSVVAKRHHGLEGDKKLLQAELYLEWLHEYEFVLTAVENVLEAKIEISTGKTLFSILFHLIDQYISAVDAFQDGWSHQQSKVPVEPCSWVMTLVEEANDSSTDERSTMAVEQAEAELDRYDAVMTQALRRYKAERPEYWRLSTAIGDKQETLARGCCLLSEQTGYGGSDDMGLSLLFTTRDAMLEWKGQRLQKTLAAPFFKKKKRIM
;
A
#
# COMPACT_ATOMS: atom_id res chain seq x y z
N MET A 1 57.35 -12.38 -17.14
CA MET A 1 56.26 -11.47 -16.75
C MET A 1 54.96 -12.19 -17.04
N PRO A 2 54.15 -12.56 -16.03
CA PRO A 2 52.95 -13.35 -16.25
C PRO A 2 51.75 -12.46 -16.56
N ALA A 3 50.93 -12.92 -17.51
CA ALA A 3 49.70 -12.31 -17.95
C ALA A 3 48.59 -12.48 -16.90
N SER A 4 47.85 -11.40 -16.62
CA SER A 4 46.60 -11.43 -15.84
C SER A 4 45.43 -11.78 -16.76
N PRO A 5 44.50 -12.66 -16.34
CA PRO A 5 43.28 -12.90 -17.10
C PRO A 5 42.20 -11.86 -16.77
N LEU A 6 41.53 -11.40 -17.83
CA LEU A 6 40.24 -10.71 -17.79
C LEU A 6 39.18 -11.61 -17.18
N VAL A 7 38.42 -11.07 -16.23
CA VAL A 7 37.18 -11.67 -15.73
C VAL A 7 36.05 -10.76 -16.21
N ASP A 8 35.40 -11.15 -17.31
CA ASP A 8 34.08 -10.66 -17.67
C ASP A 8 33.05 -11.41 -16.81
N SER A 9 32.32 -10.67 -15.99
CA SER A 9 31.14 -11.16 -15.28
C SER A 9 29.94 -10.33 -15.70
N THR A 10 29.35 -10.69 -16.84
CA THR A 10 28.04 -10.21 -17.26
C THR A 10 26.96 -11.04 -16.55
N ASN A 11 26.55 -10.59 -15.37
CA ASN A 11 25.35 -11.11 -14.71
C ASN A 11 24.11 -10.54 -15.41
N SER A 12 23.65 -11.24 -16.45
CA SER A 12 22.32 -11.08 -17.03
C SER A 12 21.29 -11.59 -16.01
N LEU A 13 20.68 -10.70 -15.23
CA LEU A 13 19.53 -10.98 -14.37
C LEU A 13 18.30 -11.32 -15.22
N LYS A 14 18.21 -12.57 -15.67
CA LYS A 14 16.98 -13.14 -16.24
C LYS A 14 15.99 -13.39 -15.10
N ARG A 15 14.95 -12.55 -15.00
CA ARG A 15 13.74 -12.82 -14.21
C ARG A 15 13.24 -14.23 -14.52
N SER A 16 13.28 -15.10 -13.51
CA SER A 16 12.82 -16.48 -13.63
C SER A 16 11.29 -16.51 -13.55
N ARG A 17 10.64 -16.93 -14.64
CA ARG A 17 9.20 -17.21 -14.67
C ARG A 17 8.92 -18.49 -13.88
N SER A 18 8.15 -18.37 -12.80
CA SER A 18 7.63 -19.50 -12.02
C SER A 18 6.71 -20.37 -12.87
N ALA A 19 7.00 -21.67 -12.90
CA ALA A 19 6.26 -22.67 -13.66
C ALA A 19 5.01 -23.13 -12.90
N HIS A 20 3.87 -23.18 -13.61
CA HIS A 20 2.62 -23.76 -13.15
C HIS A 20 2.78 -25.21 -12.68
N PHE A 21 2.48 -25.46 -11.40
CA PHE A 21 2.25 -26.79 -10.88
C PHE A 21 0.75 -27.11 -10.97
N THR A 22 0.34 -27.81 -12.04
CA THR A 22 -0.95 -28.48 -12.10
C THR A 22 -0.80 -29.90 -11.55
N SER A 23 -1.38 -30.18 -10.39
CA SER A 23 -1.61 -31.55 -9.94
C SER A 23 -3.03 -31.70 -9.40
N SER A 24 -3.80 -32.46 -10.16
CA SER A 24 -5.14 -32.95 -9.88
C SER A 24 -5.14 -33.96 -8.73
N GLY A 25 -6.21 -34.01 -7.93
CA GLY A 25 -6.68 -35.29 -7.40
C GLY A 25 -7.29 -35.30 -6.00
N SER A 26 -8.60 -35.57 -5.97
CA SER A 26 -9.36 -36.32 -4.96
C SER A 26 -9.62 -35.69 -3.58
N GLY A 27 -10.86 -35.23 -3.39
CA GLY A 27 -11.48 -35.10 -2.08
C GLY A 27 -12.42 -36.29 -1.78
N PRO A 28 -12.85 -36.44 -0.51
CA PRO A 28 -14.11 -37.13 -0.24
C PRO A 28 -15.10 -36.32 0.61
N ALA A 29 -16.36 -36.41 0.14
CA ALA A 29 -17.61 -36.65 0.87
C ALA A 29 -18.14 -35.68 1.95
N HIS A 30 -19.23 -35.01 1.55
CA HIS A 30 -20.52 -34.85 2.24
C HIS A 30 -20.56 -34.79 3.78
N LYS A 31 -20.87 -33.60 4.31
CA LYS A 31 -21.56 -33.45 5.60
C LYS A 31 -22.68 -32.39 5.55
N LYS A 32 -23.90 -32.94 5.58
CA LYS A 32 -25.13 -32.48 6.25
C LYS A 32 -25.38 -30.97 6.39
N GLN A 33 -26.22 -30.53 5.49
CA GLN A 33 -27.14 -29.40 5.57
C GLN A 33 -28.01 -29.51 6.83
N CYS A 34 -27.94 -28.50 7.71
CA CYS A 34 -28.89 -28.29 8.79
C CYS A 34 -29.42 -26.86 8.63
N SER A 35 -30.65 -26.75 8.12
CA SER A 35 -31.38 -25.50 8.02
C SER A 35 -31.89 -25.12 9.42
N ASP A 36 -31.45 -23.98 9.93
CA ASP A 36 -32.05 -23.37 11.12
C ASP A 36 -32.57 -21.98 10.73
N ASP A 37 -33.87 -21.94 10.43
CA ASP A 37 -34.66 -20.75 10.15
C ASP A 37 -34.74 -19.86 11.40
N ARG A 38 -33.84 -18.89 11.51
CA ARG A 38 -33.99 -17.78 12.45
C ARG A 38 -33.93 -16.44 11.72
N LYS A 39 -35.12 -16.00 11.31
CA LYS A 39 -35.59 -14.59 11.26
C LYS A 39 -34.46 -13.56 11.23
N ALA A 40 -33.90 -13.36 10.05
CA ALA A 40 -33.14 -12.15 9.74
C ALA A 40 -34.12 -10.96 9.79
N ARG A 41 -34.01 -10.19 10.88
CA ARG A 41 -34.61 -8.88 11.01
C ARG A 41 -33.98 -7.99 9.93
N CYS A 42 -34.68 -7.79 8.82
CA CYS A 42 -34.32 -6.83 7.79
C CYS A 42 -34.19 -5.43 8.42
N ARG A 43 -33.00 -5.09 8.89
CA ARG A 43 -32.58 -3.70 8.96
C ARG A 43 -32.31 -3.31 7.52
N HIS A 44 -33.24 -2.55 6.94
CA HIS A 44 -32.93 -1.67 5.84
C HIS A 44 -31.70 -0.87 6.26
N VAL A 45 -30.54 -1.27 5.73
CA VAL A 45 -29.37 -0.42 5.69
C VAL A 45 -29.74 0.63 4.67
N GLU A 46 -30.09 1.82 5.16
CA GLU A 46 -30.08 3.02 4.35
C GLU A 46 -28.69 3.08 3.69
N GLU A 47 -28.66 2.85 2.39
CA GLU A 47 -27.57 3.28 1.52
C GLU A 47 -27.47 4.79 1.68
N ASN A 48 -26.69 5.21 2.67
CA ASN A 48 -26.28 6.59 2.81
C ASN A 48 -25.60 6.98 1.50
N SER A 49 -26.32 7.79 0.73
CA SER A 49 -25.84 8.58 -0.38
C SER A 49 -24.40 9.02 -0.13
N THR A 50 -23.46 8.36 -0.80
CA THR A 50 -22.06 8.75 -0.77
C THR A 50 -22.00 10.02 -1.59
N ASP A 51 -21.76 11.16 -0.93
CA ASP A 51 -21.61 12.45 -1.59
C ASP A 51 -20.56 12.31 -2.72
N PRO A 52 -20.96 12.49 -3.99
CA PRO A 52 -20.05 12.31 -5.13
C PRO A 52 -18.87 13.29 -5.10
N GLN A 53 -18.91 14.34 -4.26
CA GLN A 53 -17.80 15.28 -4.11
C GLN A 53 -16.78 14.90 -3.04
N ALA A 54 -17.06 13.91 -2.19
CA ALA A 54 -16.17 13.52 -1.09
C ALA A 54 -14.71 13.25 -1.51
N PRO A 55 -14.43 12.57 -2.65
CA PRO A 55 -13.05 12.34 -3.08
C PRO A 55 -12.29 13.62 -3.46
N ALA A 56 -12.95 14.54 -4.18
CA ALA A 56 -12.36 15.82 -4.57
C ALA A 56 -12.05 16.69 -3.33
N HIS A 57 -12.81 16.51 -2.25
CA HIS A 57 -12.54 17.19 -0.98
C HIS A 57 -11.29 16.68 -0.26
N LEU A 58 -11.03 15.36 -0.26
CA LEU A 58 -9.82 14.79 0.34
C LEU A 58 -8.56 15.33 -0.34
N GLU A 59 -8.48 15.21 -1.67
CA GLU A 59 -7.34 15.70 -2.43
C GLU A 59 -7.12 17.21 -2.22
N LYS A 60 -8.19 18.02 -2.31
CA LYS A 60 -8.11 19.47 -2.10
C LYS A 60 -7.60 19.82 -0.71
N ALA A 61 -8.03 19.09 0.32
CA ALA A 61 -7.56 19.30 1.69
C ALA A 61 -6.07 18.96 1.83
N LEU A 62 -5.63 17.81 1.29
CA LEU A 62 -4.24 17.39 1.30
C LEU A 62 -3.34 18.38 0.52
N ARG A 63 -3.72 18.77 -0.70
CA ARG A 63 -2.97 19.78 -1.48
C ARG A 63 -2.87 21.12 -0.77
N ARG A 64 -3.89 21.52 0.00
CA ARG A 64 -3.84 22.74 0.82
C ARG A 64 -2.84 22.58 1.98
N LEU A 65 -2.90 21.45 2.69
CA LEU A 65 -2.01 21.15 3.82
C LEU A 65 -0.54 20.96 3.39
N ALA A 66 -0.30 20.51 2.16
CA ALA A 66 1.04 20.46 1.58
C ALA A 66 1.68 21.84 1.42
N LYS A 67 0.87 22.91 1.27
CA LYS A 67 1.36 24.29 1.11
C LYS A 67 1.42 25.04 2.44
N SER A 68 0.40 24.88 3.27
CA SER A 68 0.29 25.58 4.54
C SER A 68 -0.61 24.82 5.49
N VAL A 69 -0.17 24.63 6.73
CA VAL A 69 -0.98 23.96 7.74
C VAL A 69 -1.91 24.95 8.41
N ASP A 70 -3.21 24.67 8.39
CA ASP A 70 -4.21 25.42 9.15
C ASP A 70 -5.14 24.49 9.92
N TYR A 71 -5.52 24.93 11.12
CA TYR A 71 -6.33 24.15 12.07
C TYR A 71 -7.67 23.70 11.47
N ALA A 72 -8.32 24.56 10.67
CA ALA A 72 -9.63 24.25 10.09
C ALA A 72 -9.53 23.11 9.08
N THR A 73 -8.54 23.14 8.19
CA THR A 73 -8.30 22.08 7.20
C THR A 73 -7.90 20.77 7.87
N VAL A 74 -7.05 20.81 8.91
CA VAL A 74 -6.70 19.62 9.70
C VAL A 74 -7.93 19.02 10.38
N LYS A 75 -8.81 19.86 10.93
CA LYS A 75 -10.08 19.40 11.52
C LYS A 75 -11.00 18.76 10.48
N THR A 76 -11.09 19.34 9.28
CA THR A 76 -11.85 18.76 8.16
C THR A 76 -11.28 17.42 7.71
N LEU A 77 -9.95 17.32 7.55
CA LEU A 77 -9.26 16.07 7.20
C LEU A 77 -9.54 14.97 8.22
N LYS A 78 -9.44 15.32 9.51
CA LYS A 78 -9.80 14.41 10.60
C LYS A 78 -11.26 13.97 10.49
N GLY A 79 -12.18 14.90 10.27
CA GLY A 79 -13.61 14.64 10.10
C GLY A 79 -13.90 13.59 9.03
N MET A 80 -13.26 13.74 7.85
CA MET A 80 -13.37 12.80 6.73
C MET A 80 -12.88 11.40 7.10
N ALA A 81 -11.75 11.30 7.82
CA ALA A 81 -11.16 10.03 8.22
C ALA A 81 -11.82 9.38 9.45
N THR A 82 -12.56 10.14 10.27
CA THR A 82 -13.35 9.61 11.40
C THR A 82 -14.65 8.93 10.98
N GLY A 83 -15.03 8.98 9.70
CA GLY A 83 -16.12 8.18 9.14
C GLY A 83 -15.88 6.66 9.24
N ARG A 84 -16.75 5.86 8.60
CA ARG A 84 -16.49 4.42 8.42
C ARG A 84 -15.18 4.26 7.63
N GLU A 85 -14.31 3.33 8.03
CA GLU A 85 -13.03 3.04 7.36
C GLU A 85 -13.21 2.85 5.85
N GLN A 86 -14.31 2.21 5.44
CA GLN A 86 -14.71 2.06 4.05
C GLN A 86 -14.79 3.38 3.27
N GLY A 87 -15.26 4.46 3.89
CA GLY A 87 -15.36 5.77 3.24
C GLY A 87 -13.98 6.36 2.93
N LEU A 88 -13.01 6.19 3.83
CA LEU A 88 -11.64 6.61 3.58
C LEU A 88 -11.01 5.81 2.44
N THR A 89 -11.20 4.48 2.43
CA THR A 89 -10.71 3.61 1.34
C THR A 89 -11.25 4.07 -0.02
N VAL A 90 -12.55 4.38 -0.12
CA VAL A 90 -13.17 4.86 -1.37
C VAL A 90 -12.59 6.22 -1.81
N MET A 91 -12.37 7.15 -0.87
CA MET A 91 -11.74 8.44 -1.20
C MET A 91 -10.31 8.27 -1.70
N ILE A 92 -9.53 7.36 -1.09
CA ILE A 92 -8.17 7.03 -1.53
C ILE A 92 -8.20 6.37 -2.91
N GLN A 93 -9.10 5.41 -3.16
CA GLN A 93 -9.25 4.78 -4.48
C GLN A 93 -9.53 5.80 -5.59
N SER A 94 -10.42 6.75 -5.32
CA SER A 94 -10.69 7.82 -6.28
C SER A 94 -9.49 8.76 -6.46
N LEU A 95 -8.68 8.99 -5.42
CA LEU A 95 -7.42 9.72 -5.54
C LEU A 95 -6.43 8.97 -6.44
N ILE A 96 -6.28 7.65 -6.25
CA ILE A 96 -5.44 6.80 -7.11
C ILE A 96 -5.91 6.90 -8.56
N GLY A 97 -7.21 6.78 -8.81
CA GLY A 97 -7.79 6.90 -10.14
C GLY A 97 -7.51 8.25 -10.81
N HIS A 98 -7.60 9.35 -10.04
CA HIS A 98 -7.25 10.68 -10.54
C HIS A 98 -5.76 10.78 -10.89
N VAL A 99 -4.86 10.32 -10.03
CA VAL A 99 -3.41 10.32 -10.30
C VAL A 99 -3.08 9.51 -11.55
N LYS A 100 -3.62 8.30 -11.69
CA LYS A 100 -3.45 7.49 -12.91
C LYS A 100 -3.93 8.23 -14.15
N SER A 101 -5.04 8.97 -14.06
CA SER A 101 -5.54 9.79 -15.17
C SER A 101 -4.61 10.97 -15.50
N VAL A 102 -4.03 11.63 -14.50
CA VAL A 102 -3.07 12.73 -14.70
C VAL A 102 -1.81 12.22 -15.39
N VAL A 103 -1.22 11.13 -14.90
CA VAL A 103 -0.04 10.51 -15.51
C VAL A 103 -0.36 10.05 -16.93
N ALA A 104 -1.48 9.34 -17.14
CA ALA A 104 -1.89 8.93 -18.47
C ALA A 104 -2.05 10.12 -19.43
N LYS A 105 -2.61 11.25 -19.00
CA LYS A 105 -2.73 12.47 -19.83
C LYS A 105 -1.39 13.11 -20.15
N ARG A 106 -0.43 13.10 -19.21
CA ARG A 106 0.93 13.64 -19.41
C ARG A 106 1.69 12.88 -20.47
N HIS A 107 1.54 11.57 -20.49
CA HIS A 107 2.30 10.65 -21.34
C HIS A 107 1.52 10.14 -22.56
N HIS A 108 0.25 10.56 -22.71
CA HIS A 108 -0.55 10.19 -23.86
C HIS A 108 0.09 10.68 -25.16
N GLY A 109 0.23 9.78 -26.13
CA GLY A 109 0.83 10.09 -27.44
C GLY A 109 2.35 9.98 -27.49
N LEU A 110 3.00 9.46 -26.45
CA LEU A 110 4.39 9.02 -26.55
C LEU A 110 4.49 7.77 -27.43
N GLU A 111 5.45 7.76 -28.33
CA GLU A 111 5.70 6.69 -29.30
C GLU A 111 7.18 6.32 -29.33
N GLY A 112 7.48 5.10 -29.79
CA GLY A 112 8.84 4.60 -29.96
C GLY A 112 9.66 4.59 -28.66
N ASP A 113 10.86 5.14 -28.75
CA ASP A 113 11.86 5.27 -27.68
C ASP A 113 11.43 6.18 -26.51
N LYS A 114 10.43 7.04 -26.74
CA LYS A 114 9.90 7.97 -25.73
C LYS A 114 8.83 7.37 -24.84
N LYS A 115 8.39 6.13 -25.11
CA LYS A 115 7.44 5.44 -24.24
C LYS A 115 8.03 5.25 -22.84
N LEU A 116 7.15 5.21 -21.84
CA LEU A 116 7.55 4.92 -20.48
C LEU A 116 7.85 3.43 -20.30
N LEU A 117 8.88 3.11 -19.53
CA LEU A 117 9.07 1.78 -18.98
C LEU A 117 8.03 1.50 -17.89
N GLN A 118 7.76 0.23 -17.60
CA GLN A 118 6.86 -0.12 -16.50
C GLN A 118 7.35 0.45 -15.15
N ALA A 119 8.65 0.35 -14.88
CA ALA A 119 9.25 0.90 -13.66
C ALA A 119 9.06 2.43 -13.55
N GLU A 120 9.23 3.16 -14.66
CA GLU A 120 9.04 4.61 -14.71
C GLU A 120 7.57 4.99 -14.49
N LEU A 121 6.61 4.21 -15.03
CA LEU A 121 5.18 4.44 -14.78
C LEU A 121 4.84 4.35 -13.29
N TYR A 122 5.36 3.34 -12.60
CA TYR A 122 5.11 3.16 -11.17
C TYR A 122 5.74 4.28 -10.34
N LEU A 123 6.95 4.70 -10.72
CA LEU A 123 7.59 5.88 -10.14
C LEU A 123 6.78 7.16 -10.36
N GLU A 124 6.28 7.41 -11.56
CA GLU A 124 5.43 8.57 -11.86
C GLU A 124 4.15 8.58 -11.00
N TRP A 125 3.55 7.41 -10.74
CA TRP A 125 2.43 7.33 -9.80
C TRP A 125 2.85 7.74 -8.38
N LEU A 126 4.00 7.29 -7.89
CA LEU A 126 4.54 7.70 -6.59
C LEU A 126 4.80 9.21 -6.51
N HIS A 127 5.46 9.78 -7.52
CA HIS A 127 5.71 11.23 -7.60
C HIS A 127 4.42 12.05 -7.57
N GLU A 128 3.37 11.61 -8.27
CA GLU A 128 2.09 12.29 -8.21
C GLU A 128 1.42 12.27 -6.83
N TYR A 129 1.79 11.33 -5.95
CA TYR A 129 1.33 11.29 -4.57
C TYR A 129 2.18 12.12 -3.60
N GLU A 130 3.26 12.78 -4.05
CA GLU A 130 4.18 13.53 -3.18
C GLU A 130 3.46 14.56 -2.31
N PHE A 131 2.41 15.20 -2.85
CA PHE A 131 1.63 16.17 -2.09
C PHE A 131 0.92 15.55 -0.86
N VAL A 132 0.58 14.25 -0.90
CA VAL A 132 -0.02 13.54 0.24
C VAL A 132 1.03 13.38 1.34
N LEU A 133 2.23 12.95 0.95
CA LEU A 133 3.34 12.73 1.87
C LEU A 133 3.75 14.06 2.54
N THR A 134 3.95 15.10 1.73
CA THR A 134 4.25 16.47 2.18
C THR A 134 3.16 17.03 3.11
N ALA A 135 1.89 16.80 2.79
CA ALA A 135 0.79 17.22 3.65
C ALA A 135 0.83 16.53 5.02
N VAL A 136 1.15 15.24 5.06
CA VAL A 136 1.24 14.50 6.33
C VAL A 136 2.45 14.96 7.14
N GLU A 137 3.63 15.12 6.51
CA GLU A 137 4.84 15.67 7.13
C GLU A 137 4.55 17.03 7.79
N ASN A 138 4.01 17.97 7.02
CA ASN A 138 3.65 19.29 7.51
C ASN A 138 2.71 19.23 8.72
N VAL A 139 1.69 18.36 8.69
CA VAL A 139 0.75 18.22 9.83
C VAL A 139 1.42 17.60 11.06
N LEU A 140 2.33 16.64 10.88
CA LEU A 140 3.11 16.06 11.98
C LEU A 140 4.04 17.11 12.62
N GLU A 141 4.69 17.94 11.80
CA GLU A 141 5.61 18.99 12.25
C GLU A 141 4.91 20.17 12.93
N ALA A 142 3.70 20.51 12.50
CA ALA A 142 2.93 21.63 13.06
C ALA A 142 2.51 21.45 14.52
N LYS A 143 2.73 20.26 15.12
CA LYS A 143 2.47 19.96 16.55
C LYS A 143 1.08 20.40 17.04
N ILE A 144 0.08 20.33 16.17
CA ILE A 144 -1.28 20.79 16.49
C ILE A 144 -1.87 19.91 17.60
N GLU A 145 -2.56 20.53 18.56
CA GLU A 145 -3.27 19.87 19.68
C GLU A 145 -4.55 19.13 19.23
N ILE A 146 -4.54 18.54 18.04
CA ILE A 146 -5.59 17.65 17.55
C ILE A 146 -5.01 16.24 17.49
N SER A 147 -5.76 15.25 17.97
CA SER A 147 -5.44 13.85 17.73
C SER A 147 -5.63 13.50 16.25
N THR A 148 -4.54 13.48 15.49
CA THR A 148 -4.51 13.24 14.03
C THR A 148 -3.73 11.99 13.66
N GLY A 149 -2.95 11.41 14.58
CA GLY A 149 -2.07 10.26 14.29
C GLY A 149 -2.81 9.11 13.62
N LYS A 150 -4.02 8.75 14.12
CA LYS A 150 -4.87 7.73 13.47
C LYS A 150 -5.18 8.08 12.02
N THR A 151 -5.65 9.31 11.78
CA THR A 151 -6.07 9.78 10.46
C THR A 151 -4.91 9.75 9.48
N LEU A 152 -3.76 10.30 9.88
CA LEU A 152 -2.56 10.39 9.03
C LEU A 152 -2.04 8.99 8.69
N PHE A 153 -1.93 8.11 9.69
CA PHE A 153 -1.51 6.73 9.47
C PHE A 153 -2.49 5.98 8.56
N SER A 154 -3.80 6.13 8.77
CA SER A 154 -4.81 5.49 7.92
C SER A 154 -4.75 5.97 6.48
N ILE A 155 -4.55 7.27 6.23
CA ILE A 155 -4.39 7.82 4.88
C ILE A 155 -3.19 7.16 4.18
N LEU A 156 -2.02 7.17 4.82
CA LEU A 156 -0.80 6.61 4.22
C LEU A 156 -0.89 5.10 4.03
N PHE A 157 -1.42 4.37 5.02
CA PHE A 157 -1.62 2.92 4.92
C PHE A 157 -2.51 2.56 3.73
N HIS A 158 -3.67 3.21 3.59
CA HIS A 158 -4.56 2.94 2.47
C HIS A 158 -3.97 3.42 1.14
N LEU A 159 -3.21 4.51 1.13
CA LEU A 159 -2.54 4.98 -0.09
C LEU A 159 -1.56 3.92 -0.61
N ILE A 160 -0.68 3.40 0.25
CA ILE A 160 0.30 2.37 -0.13
C ILE A 160 -0.39 1.05 -0.51
N ASP A 161 -1.38 0.61 0.26
CA ASP A 161 -2.14 -0.61 -0.03
C ASP A 161 -2.84 -0.53 -1.40
N GLN A 162 -3.42 0.62 -1.73
CA GLN A 162 -4.06 0.83 -3.03
C GLN A 162 -3.05 1.08 -4.16
N TYR A 163 -1.88 1.66 -3.88
CA TYR A 163 -0.77 1.74 -4.84
C TYR A 163 -0.29 0.33 -5.23
N ILE A 164 -0.02 -0.53 -4.25
CA ILE A 164 0.37 -1.93 -4.50
C ILE A 164 -0.72 -2.65 -5.31
N SER A 165 -1.99 -2.49 -4.93
CA SER A 165 -3.11 -3.07 -5.68
C SER A 165 -3.19 -2.54 -7.12
N ALA A 166 -2.81 -1.28 -7.36
CA ALA A 166 -2.81 -0.69 -8.70
C ALA A 166 -1.66 -1.17 -9.57
N VAL A 167 -0.49 -1.44 -8.98
CA VAL A 167 0.65 -2.10 -9.65
C VAL A 167 0.28 -3.52 -10.04
N ASP A 168 -0.26 -4.28 -9.08
CA ASP A 168 -0.73 -5.66 -9.27
C ASP A 168 -1.78 -5.75 -10.38
N ALA A 169 -2.82 -4.91 -10.32
CA ALA A 169 -3.86 -4.87 -11.35
C ALA A 169 -3.34 -4.46 -12.74
N PHE A 170 -2.28 -3.64 -12.82
CA PHE A 170 -1.68 -3.27 -14.10
C PHE A 170 -0.90 -4.46 -14.71
N GLN A 171 -0.17 -5.21 -13.89
CA GLN A 171 0.53 -6.43 -14.32
C GLN A 171 -0.46 -7.54 -14.72
N ASP A 172 -1.52 -7.74 -13.94
CA ASP A 172 -2.55 -8.75 -14.21
C ASP A 172 -3.41 -8.42 -15.43
N GLY A 173 -3.66 -7.13 -15.69
CA GLY A 173 -4.32 -6.67 -16.91
C GLY A 173 -3.61 -7.10 -18.20
N TRP A 174 -2.30 -7.39 -18.12
CA TRP A 174 -1.52 -7.90 -19.25
C TRP A 174 -1.52 -9.43 -19.32
N SER A 175 -1.63 -10.11 -18.18
CA SER A 175 -1.68 -11.58 -18.11
C SER A 175 -3.06 -12.14 -18.49
N HIS A 176 -4.13 -11.38 -18.26
CA HIS A 176 -5.52 -11.77 -18.55
C HIS A 176 -6.07 -11.11 -19.82
N GLN A 177 -5.41 -11.37 -20.97
CA GLN A 177 -5.98 -11.12 -22.31
C GLN A 177 -7.28 -11.92 -22.62
N GLN A 178 -7.87 -12.58 -21.62
CA GLN A 178 -9.08 -13.41 -21.76
C GLN A 178 -10.39 -12.67 -21.42
N SER A 179 -10.39 -11.38 -21.05
CA SER A 179 -11.63 -10.62 -21.02
C SER A 179 -12.12 -10.35 -22.45
N LYS A 180 -13.39 -10.58 -22.73
CA LYS A 180 -14.06 -10.42 -24.05
C LYS A 180 -14.03 -8.99 -24.62
N VAL A 181 -13.42 -8.05 -23.91
CA VAL A 181 -13.08 -6.71 -24.38
C VAL A 181 -11.56 -6.64 -24.39
N PRO A 182 -10.91 -6.45 -25.55
CA PRO A 182 -9.47 -6.22 -25.60
C PRO A 182 -9.18 -4.95 -24.80
N VAL A 183 -8.55 -5.10 -23.64
CA VAL A 183 -7.87 -3.96 -23.03
C VAL A 183 -6.63 -3.78 -23.88
N GLU A 184 -6.68 -2.83 -24.82
CA GLU A 184 -5.49 -2.51 -25.60
C GLU A 184 -4.35 -2.15 -24.64
N PRO A 185 -3.14 -2.70 -24.84
CA PRO A 185 -1.97 -2.30 -24.08
C PRO A 185 -1.86 -0.77 -24.09
N CYS A 186 -1.56 -0.15 -22.96
CA CYS A 186 -1.36 1.29 -22.91
C CYS A 186 -0.28 1.67 -23.93
N SER A 187 -0.68 2.30 -25.05
CA SER A 187 0.17 2.50 -26.23
C SER A 187 1.43 3.33 -25.94
N TRP A 188 1.41 4.10 -24.86
CA TRP A 188 2.46 4.99 -24.37
C TRP A 188 3.37 4.35 -23.30
N VAL A 189 3.17 3.07 -22.97
CA VAL A 189 4.04 2.26 -22.11
C VAL A 189 4.71 1.19 -22.95
N MET A 190 6.01 0.99 -22.76
CA MET A 190 6.76 -0.08 -23.42
C MET A 190 6.27 -1.43 -22.93
N THR A 191 6.11 -2.36 -23.87
CA THR A 191 5.88 -3.77 -23.57
C THR A 191 7.18 -4.43 -23.14
N LEU A 192 7.10 -5.51 -22.34
CA LEU A 192 8.29 -6.27 -21.95
C LEU A 192 9.13 -6.77 -23.14
N VAL A 193 8.50 -6.97 -24.30
CA VAL A 193 9.20 -7.33 -25.55
C VAL A 193 9.93 -6.13 -26.14
N GLU A 194 9.33 -4.94 -26.10
CA GLU A 194 10.02 -3.70 -26.50
C GLU A 194 11.21 -3.43 -25.56
N GLU A 195 11.01 -3.55 -24.25
CA GLU A 195 12.08 -3.37 -23.24
C GLU A 195 13.24 -4.35 -23.47
N ALA A 196 12.96 -5.65 -23.63
CA ALA A 196 13.98 -6.67 -23.81
C ALA A 196 14.81 -6.54 -25.11
N ASN A 197 14.33 -5.77 -26.09
CA ASN A 197 15.02 -5.55 -27.36
C ASN A 197 15.82 -4.23 -27.39
N ASP A 198 15.69 -3.39 -26.36
CA ASP A 198 16.38 -2.10 -26.28
C ASP A 198 17.29 -2.06 -25.03
N SER A 199 18.59 -2.20 -25.27
CA SER A 199 19.61 -2.18 -24.21
C SER A 199 19.71 -0.85 -23.47
N SER A 200 19.16 0.24 -24.01
CA SER A 200 19.13 1.53 -23.28
C SER A 200 18.11 1.54 -22.14
N THR A 201 17.17 0.59 -22.12
CA THR A 201 16.15 0.50 -21.09
C THR A 201 16.67 -0.05 -19.76
N ASP A 202 17.79 -0.78 -19.76
CA ASP A 202 18.36 -1.37 -18.55
C ASP A 202 18.79 -0.29 -17.54
N GLU A 203 19.47 0.75 -18.01
CA GLU A 203 19.92 1.89 -17.19
C GLU A 203 18.72 2.70 -16.68
N ARG A 204 17.77 3.01 -17.58
CA ARG A 204 16.54 3.74 -17.22
C ARG A 204 15.72 2.99 -16.17
N SER A 205 15.56 1.68 -16.34
CA SER A 205 14.84 0.82 -15.39
C SER A 205 15.53 0.80 -14.03
N THR A 206 16.85 0.64 -14.01
CA THR A 206 17.64 0.66 -12.76
C THR A 206 17.48 2.01 -12.03
N MET A 207 17.62 3.13 -12.74
CA MET A 207 17.43 4.45 -12.16
C MET A 207 16.01 4.67 -11.64
N ALA A 208 14.99 4.19 -12.36
CA ALA A 208 13.60 4.32 -11.94
C ALA A 208 13.32 3.51 -10.67
N VAL A 209 13.89 2.30 -10.55
CA VAL A 209 13.81 1.47 -9.34
C VAL A 209 14.47 2.17 -8.15
N GLU A 210 15.71 2.66 -8.31
CA GLU A 210 16.42 3.37 -7.23
C GLU A 210 15.66 4.60 -6.72
N GLN A 211 15.05 5.36 -7.63
CA GLN A 211 14.23 6.53 -7.26
C GLN A 211 12.92 6.12 -6.57
N ALA A 212 12.28 5.05 -7.02
CA ALA A 212 11.06 4.55 -6.40
C ALA A 212 11.32 4.01 -4.99
N GLU A 213 12.46 3.35 -4.78
CA GLU A 213 12.90 2.90 -3.46
C GLU A 213 13.16 4.08 -2.53
N ALA A 214 13.85 5.13 -3.01
CA ALA A 214 14.08 6.34 -2.23
C ALA A 214 12.76 7.02 -1.79
N GLU A 215 11.76 7.06 -2.66
CA GLU A 215 10.43 7.54 -2.30
C GLU A 215 9.73 6.64 -1.28
N LEU A 216 9.80 5.31 -1.45
CA LEU A 216 9.23 4.35 -0.49
C LEU A 216 9.91 4.42 0.88
N ASP A 217 11.21 4.70 0.94
CA ASP A 217 11.93 4.97 2.20
C ASP A 217 11.42 6.23 2.89
N ARG A 218 11.11 7.28 2.11
CA ARG A 218 10.47 8.49 2.64
C ARG A 218 9.07 8.18 3.19
N TYR A 219 8.28 7.38 2.47
CA TYR A 219 7.01 6.86 2.99
C TYR A 219 7.19 6.09 4.29
N ASP A 220 8.19 5.21 4.39
CA ASP A 220 8.48 4.43 5.59
C ASP A 220 8.73 5.34 6.81
N ALA A 221 9.57 6.36 6.63
CA ALA A 221 9.89 7.31 7.69
C ALA A 221 8.65 8.06 8.18
N VAL A 222 7.84 8.60 7.27
CA VAL A 222 6.65 9.40 7.63
C VAL A 222 5.54 8.52 8.20
N MET A 223 5.31 7.33 7.63
CA MET A 223 4.35 6.36 8.15
C MET A 223 4.70 5.92 9.57
N THR A 224 5.99 5.66 9.84
CA THR A 224 6.48 5.35 11.19
C THR A 224 6.18 6.48 12.17
N GLN A 225 6.41 7.75 11.78
CA GLN A 225 6.10 8.89 12.63
C GLN A 225 4.60 9.03 12.90
N ALA A 226 3.77 8.90 11.87
CA ALA A 226 2.32 8.92 11.99
C ALA A 226 1.81 7.79 12.91
N LEU A 227 2.38 6.59 12.81
CA LEU A 227 2.07 5.45 13.66
C LEU A 227 2.47 5.69 15.12
N ARG A 228 3.66 6.24 15.37
CA ARG A 228 4.12 6.58 16.73
C ARG A 228 3.20 7.63 17.36
N ARG A 229 2.79 8.65 16.60
CA ARG A 229 1.81 9.64 17.03
C ARG A 229 0.45 8.99 17.32
N TYR A 230 -0.01 8.08 16.46
CA TYR A 230 -1.25 7.32 16.68
C TYR A 230 -1.21 6.52 17.99
N LYS A 231 -0.11 5.80 18.24
CA LYS A 231 0.12 5.05 19.48
C LYS A 231 0.08 5.96 20.71
N ALA A 232 0.75 7.11 20.65
CA ALA A 232 0.78 8.09 21.74
C ALA A 232 -0.60 8.69 22.05
N GLU A 233 -1.44 8.90 21.03
CA GLU A 233 -2.80 9.42 21.20
C GLU A 233 -3.78 8.38 21.78
N ARG A 234 -3.45 7.07 21.72
CA ARG A 234 -4.33 5.96 22.12
C ARG A 234 -3.60 4.85 22.92
N PRO A 235 -3.00 5.16 24.07
CA PRO A 235 -2.13 4.22 24.80
C PRO A 235 -2.85 2.99 25.39
N GLU A 236 -4.17 3.05 25.59
CA GLU A 236 -4.92 2.04 26.35
C GLU A 236 -5.75 1.08 25.50
N TYR A 237 -5.74 1.22 24.17
CA TYR A 237 -6.65 0.50 23.30
C TYR A 237 -6.02 -0.79 22.73
N TRP A 238 -5.97 -1.84 23.55
CA TRP A 238 -5.44 -3.16 23.12
C TRP A 238 -6.13 -3.76 21.89
N ARG A 239 -7.40 -3.40 21.62
CA ARG A 239 -8.09 -3.82 20.39
C ARG A 239 -7.48 -3.19 19.14
N LEU A 240 -6.88 -2.00 19.26
CA LEU A 240 -6.19 -1.35 18.14
C LEU A 240 -4.87 -2.07 17.82
N SER A 241 -4.15 -2.62 18.79
CA SER A 241 -2.89 -3.30 18.51
C SER A 241 -3.08 -4.58 17.70
N THR A 242 -4.22 -5.27 17.83
CA THR A 242 -4.57 -6.39 16.93
C THR A 242 -4.81 -5.89 15.52
N ALA A 243 -5.64 -4.86 15.33
CA ALA A 243 -5.92 -4.31 14.00
C ALA A 243 -4.66 -3.74 13.32
N ILE A 244 -3.73 -3.15 14.08
CA ILE A 244 -2.42 -2.75 13.59
C ILE A 244 -1.58 -3.97 13.19
N GLY A 245 -1.63 -5.06 13.96
CA GLY A 245 -1.00 -6.32 13.60
C GLY A 245 -1.53 -6.90 12.29
N ASP A 246 -2.85 -6.88 12.08
CA ASP A 246 -3.47 -7.36 10.84
C ASP A 246 -3.04 -6.49 9.65
N LYS A 247 -3.02 -5.16 9.82
CA LYS A 247 -2.50 -4.22 8.82
C LYS A 247 -1.03 -4.47 8.50
N GLN A 248 -0.22 -4.87 9.49
CA GLN A 248 1.20 -5.18 9.27
C GLN A 248 1.36 -6.44 8.42
N GLU A 249 0.56 -7.48 8.67
CA GLU A 249 0.57 -8.70 7.87
C GLU A 249 0.12 -8.43 6.42
N THR A 250 -0.92 -7.61 6.24
CA THR A 250 -1.35 -7.15 4.91
C THR A 250 -0.22 -6.39 4.21
N LEU A 251 0.40 -5.43 4.88
CA LEU A 251 1.49 -4.63 4.30
C LEU A 251 2.69 -5.48 3.95
N ALA A 252 3.07 -6.44 4.80
CA ALA A 252 4.16 -7.36 4.53
C ALA A 252 3.93 -8.17 3.25
N ARG A 253 2.72 -8.73 3.07
CA ARG A 253 2.37 -9.46 1.83
C ARG A 253 2.36 -8.53 0.62
N GLY A 254 1.82 -7.32 0.76
CA GLY A 254 1.84 -6.32 -0.30
C GLY A 254 3.25 -5.93 -0.72
N CYS A 255 4.17 -5.76 0.22
CA CYS A 255 5.59 -5.50 -0.07
C CYS A 255 6.27 -6.66 -0.78
N CYS A 256 5.98 -7.92 -0.41
CA CYS A 256 6.49 -9.09 -1.14
C CYS A 256 6.02 -9.08 -2.60
N LEU A 257 4.72 -8.85 -2.83
CA LEU A 257 4.14 -8.79 -4.18
C LEU A 257 4.73 -7.65 -4.99
N LEU A 258 4.87 -6.47 -4.37
CA LEU A 258 5.46 -5.30 -5.02
C LEU A 258 6.90 -5.60 -5.44
N SER A 259 7.72 -6.13 -4.52
CA SER A 259 9.10 -6.57 -4.78
C SER A 259 9.18 -7.53 -5.96
N GLU A 260 8.36 -8.58 -5.98
CA GLU A 260 8.32 -9.57 -7.07
C GLU A 260 7.96 -8.92 -8.42
N GLN A 261 7.01 -7.99 -8.43
CA GLN A 261 6.50 -7.37 -9.66
C GLN A 261 7.44 -6.30 -10.22
N THR A 262 8.02 -5.47 -9.36
CA THR A 262 8.76 -4.28 -9.78
C THR A 262 10.27 -4.43 -9.63
N GLY A 263 10.75 -5.39 -8.84
CA GLY A 263 12.15 -5.49 -8.44
C GLY A 263 12.55 -4.48 -7.36
N TYR A 264 11.58 -3.87 -6.67
CA TYR A 264 11.87 -2.99 -5.53
C TYR A 264 12.28 -3.80 -4.30
N GLY A 265 13.08 -3.22 -3.42
CA GLY A 265 13.61 -3.87 -2.23
C GLY A 265 15.07 -4.34 -2.38
N GLY A 266 15.77 -3.89 -3.42
CA GLY A 266 17.14 -4.25 -3.73
C GLY A 266 17.29 -5.72 -4.10
N SER A 267 18.29 -6.38 -3.50
CA SER A 267 18.57 -7.80 -3.77
C SER A 267 17.69 -8.77 -2.98
N ASP A 268 16.75 -8.27 -2.18
CA ASP A 268 15.84 -9.10 -1.39
C ASP A 268 14.53 -9.32 -2.14
N ASP A 269 14.45 -10.44 -2.87
CA ASP A 269 13.25 -10.84 -3.61
C ASP A 269 12.00 -10.97 -2.71
N MET A 270 12.17 -11.04 -1.39
CA MET A 270 11.10 -11.20 -0.42
C MET A 270 10.49 -9.86 0.03
N GLY A 271 11.00 -8.71 -0.44
CA GLY A 271 10.47 -7.39 -0.09
C GLY A 271 10.48 -7.09 1.42
N LEU A 272 11.45 -7.64 2.18
CA LEU A 272 11.57 -7.43 3.62
C LEU A 272 12.13 -6.04 3.94
N SER A 273 12.95 -5.49 3.04
CA SER A 273 13.51 -4.13 3.12
C SER A 273 12.44 -3.04 2.94
N LEU A 274 11.39 -3.30 2.13
CA LEU A 274 10.34 -2.34 1.86
C LEU A 274 9.47 -2.05 3.10
N LEU A 275 9.37 -0.76 3.41
CA LEU A 275 8.60 -0.22 4.55
C LEU A 275 8.95 -0.90 5.88
N PHE A 276 10.23 -1.27 6.03
CA PHE A 276 10.73 -2.09 7.12
C PHE A 276 10.46 -1.44 8.49
N THR A 277 10.77 -0.15 8.64
CA THR A 277 10.67 0.55 9.93
C THR A 277 9.22 0.65 10.40
N THR A 278 8.30 0.92 9.48
CA THR A 278 6.87 0.99 9.75
C THR A 278 6.36 -0.38 10.17
N ARG A 279 6.71 -1.43 9.42
CA ARG A 279 6.29 -2.81 9.72
C ARG A 279 6.82 -3.27 11.07
N ASP A 280 8.07 -2.98 11.39
CA ASP A 280 8.67 -3.30 12.69
C ASP A 280 7.95 -2.56 13.84
N ALA A 281 7.69 -1.26 13.68
CA ALA A 281 6.95 -0.48 14.67
C ALA A 281 5.51 -0.99 14.90
N MET A 282 4.85 -1.49 13.84
CA MET A 282 3.52 -2.12 13.95
C MET A 282 3.59 -3.46 14.70
N LEU A 283 4.61 -4.29 14.41
CA LEU A 283 4.87 -5.55 15.13
C LEU A 283 5.17 -5.31 16.61
N GLU A 284 6.01 -4.33 16.92
CA GLU A 284 6.35 -3.97 18.29
C GLU A 284 5.09 -3.57 19.06
N TRP A 285 4.22 -2.75 18.45
CA TRP A 285 2.95 -2.38 19.06
C TRP A 285 2.02 -3.59 19.28
N LYS A 286 1.95 -4.53 18.33
CA LYS A 286 1.23 -5.81 18.51
C LYS A 286 1.78 -6.61 19.69
N GLY A 287 3.11 -6.69 19.83
CA GLY A 287 3.82 -7.47 20.84
C GLY A 287 3.65 -6.97 22.28
N GLN A 288 3.49 -5.66 22.50
CA GLN A 288 3.28 -5.08 23.84
C GLN A 288 2.00 -5.61 24.54
N ARG A 289 1.03 -6.14 23.79
CA ARG A 289 -0.16 -6.82 24.35
C ARG A 289 0.19 -8.08 25.13
N LEU A 290 1.14 -8.88 24.62
CA LEU A 290 1.52 -10.16 25.22
C LEU A 290 2.17 -9.94 26.59
N GLN A 291 3.05 -8.93 26.69
CA GLN A 291 3.72 -8.60 27.94
C GLN A 291 2.76 -8.14 29.04
N LYS A 292 1.77 -7.28 28.74
CA LYS A 292 0.74 -6.87 29.72
C LYS A 292 -0.20 -8.00 30.13
N THR A 293 -0.49 -8.94 29.23
CA THR A 293 -1.37 -10.08 29.52
C THR A 293 -0.66 -11.09 30.43
N LEU A 294 0.64 -11.31 30.22
CA LEU A 294 1.48 -12.19 31.06
C LEU A 294 1.83 -11.56 32.41
N ALA A 295 1.95 -10.22 32.47
CA ALA A 295 2.24 -9.49 33.70
C ALA A 295 1.01 -9.21 34.56
N ALA A 296 -0.22 -9.44 34.09
CA ALA A 296 -1.41 -9.30 34.90
C ALA A 296 -1.42 -10.41 35.97
N PRO A 297 -1.21 -10.10 37.26
CA PRO A 297 -1.22 -11.12 38.30
C PRO A 297 -2.59 -11.79 38.26
N PHE A 298 -2.60 -13.12 38.16
CA PHE A 298 -3.76 -13.95 38.43
C PHE A 298 -4.22 -13.66 39.86
N PHE A 299 -4.99 -12.59 40.06
CA PHE A 299 -5.74 -12.34 41.28
C PHE A 299 -6.80 -13.44 41.32
N LYS A 300 -6.38 -14.60 41.83
CA LYS A 300 -7.27 -15.66 42.28
C LYS A 300 -8.24 -14.98 43.22
N LYS A 301 -9.49 -14.81 42.77
CA LYS A 301 -10.61 -14.47 43.64
C LYS A 301 -10.59 -15.49 44.78
N LYS A 302 -10.08 -15.10 45.94
CA LYS A 302 -10.27 -15.83 47.19
C LYS A 302 -11.78 -15.85 47.41
N LYS A 303 -12.43 -16.94 47.01
CA LYS A 303 -13.79 -17.28 47.39
C LYS A 303 -13.78 -17.33 48.92
N ARG A 304 -14.21 -16.25 49.59
CA ARG A 304 -14.65 -16.32 50.98
C ARG A 304 -15.93 -17.13 50.96
N ILE A 305 -15.80 -18.42 51.25
CA ILE A 305 -16.93 -19.25 51.66
C ILE A 305 -17.12 -18.89 53.14
N MET A 306 -18.26 -18.26 53.45
CA MET A 306 -18.80 -18.20 54.82
C MET A 306 -19.61 -19.46 55.06
#